data_AF-A0A183C9P5-F1
#
_entry.id   AF-A0A183C9P5-F1
#
_cell.length_a   1.000
_cell.length_b   1.000
_cell.length_c   1.000
_cell.angle_alpha   90.00
_cell.angle_beta   90.00
_cell.angle_gamma   90.00
#
_symmetry.space_group_name_H-M   'P 1'
#
loop_
_entity.id
_entity.type
_entity.pdbx_description
1 polymer ?
#
loop_
_entity_poly.entity_id
_entity_poly.type
_entity_poly.pdbx_seq_one_letter_code
_entity_poly.pdbx_strand_id
1 'polypeptide(L)'
;MSKSQKTVIEKSALANSLLELNGSRVVDVVDDSLVLADGRMIGGLDFVLFCTGYCFNFPFFDQSQNSSVIFCDGNLVSPLIGHVAHPDYLKALFFIGLNLLVDPFPCFDVQTHFALALLKDRVPNASERFTMEVAKHWEEKRIKRMNADKIAQKYFHKLGPDQWEYFDWLNSLSGFKPLPKVVEHIYKRNVELKSENPLTYRNFRYRIVDEQKFRTELPK
;
A
#
# COMPACT_ATOMS: atom_id res chain seq x y z
N MET A 1 -24.74 9.61 -35.12
CA MET A 1 -24.25 8.55 -34.22
C MET A 1 -22.83 8.19 -34.63
N SER A 2 -21.84 8.83 -34.00
CA SER A 2 -20.42 8.62 -34.30
C SER A 2 -19.94 7.36 -33.57
N LYS A 3 -19.54 6.33 -34.34
CA LYS A 3 -18.89 5.14 -33.79
C LYS A 3 -17.47 5.53 -33.38
N SER A 4 -17.23 5.55 -32.06
CA SER A 4 -15.89 5.65 -31.49
C SER A 4 -15.00 4.55 -32.07
N GLN A 5 -14.01 4.94 -32.87
CA GLN A 5 -12.91 4.06 -33.26
C GLN A 5 -12.15 3.70 -31.98
N LYS A 6 -12.31 2.47 -31.52
CA LYS A 6 -11.35 1.87 -30.59
C LYS A 6 -10.02 1.80 -31.33
N THR A 7 -9.12 2.71 -31.00
CA THR A 7 -7.72 2.62 -31.41
C THR A 7 -7.19 1.33 -30.80
N VAL A 8 -7.00 0.31 -31.64
CA VAL A 8 -6.26 -0.89 -31.28
C VAL A 8 -4.83 -0.43 -31.11
N ILE A 9 -4.42 -0.22 -29.86
CA ILE A 9 -3.02 0.03 -29.53
C ILE A 9 -2.29 -1.26 -29.86
N GLU A 10 -1.40 -1.20 -30.85
CA GLU A 10 -0.49 -2.30 -31.16
C GLU A 10 0.16 -2.80 -29.87
N LYS A 11 0.06 -4.11 -29.62
CA LYS A 11 0.82 -4.77 -28.56
C LYS A 11 2.29 -4.41 -28.79
N SER A 12 2.85 -3.61 -27.87
CA SER A 12 4.25 -3.19 -27.91
C SER A 12 5.17 -4.40 -28.09
N ALA A 13 6.35 -4.20 -28.70
CA ALA A 13 7.37 -5.25 -28.85
C ALA A 13 7.70 -6.02 -27.54
N LEU A 14 7.55 -5.38 -26.37
CA LEU A 14 7.67 -6.01 -25.04
C LEU A 14 6.68 -7.15 -24.80
N ALA A 15 5.46 -7.07 -25.33
CA ALA A 15 4.46 -8.13 -25.15
C ALA A 15 4.85 -9.43 -25.88
N ASN A 16 5.73 -9.35 -26.87
CA ASN A 16 6.24 -10.51 -27.60
C ASN A 16 7.51 -11.11 -26.96
N SER A 17 8.17 -10.39 -26.03
CA SER A 17 9.39 -10.83 -25.33
C SER A 17 9.15 -11.21 -23.86
N LEU A 18 7.89 -11.17 -23.39
CA LEU A 18 7.51 -11.52 -22.03
C LEU A 18 6.86 -12.91 -22.02
N LEU A 19 7.46 -13.83 -21.27
CA LEU A 19 6.84 -15.11 -20.93
C LEU A 19 6.11 -14.96 -19.60
N GLU A 20 4.78 -14.90 -19.64
CA GLU A 20 3.97 -14.96 -18.42
C GLU A 20 3.88 -16.41 -17.92
N LEU A 21 4.18 -16.62 -16.63
CA LEU A 21 4.16 -17.95 -16.02
C LEU A 21 2.75 -18.44 -15.65
N ASN A 22 1.71 -17.64 -15.89
CA ASN A 22 0.30 -17.96 -15.65
C ASN A 22 0.01 -18.52 -14.24
N GLY A 23 0.67 -17.97 -13.22
CA GLY A 23 0.50 -18.37 -11.83
C GLY A 23 1.35 -19.56 -11.38
N SER A 24 2.12 -20.19 -12.27
CA SER A 24 3.16 -21.14 -11.86
C SER A 24 4.30 -20.39 -11.17
N ARG A 25 4.79 -20.95 -10.05
CA ARG A 25 5.89 -20.38 -9.27
C ARG A 25 7.18 -21.13 -9.56
N VAL A 26 8.31 -20.42 -9.47
CA VAL A 26 9.64 -21.04 -9.46
C VAL A 26 9.77 -21.86 -8.18
N VAL A 27 10.22 -23.10 -8.31
CA VAL A 27 10.43 -24.04 -7.19
C VAL A 27 11.89 -24.48 -7.05
N ASP A 28 12.68 -24.41 -8.12
CA ASP A 28 14.10 -24.77 -8.10
C ASP A 28 14.88 -24.07 -9.21
N VAL A 29 16.21 -24.13 -9.11
CA VAL A 29 17.17 -23.66 -10.13
C VAL A 29 18.15 -24.79 -10.43
N VAL A 30 18.23 -25.20 -11.69
CA VAL A 30 19.15 -26.25 -12.15
C VAL A 30 19.96 -25.68 -13.31
N ASP A 31 21.28 -25.63 -13.15
CA ASP A 31 22.20 -24.99 -14.10
C ASP A 31 21.77 -23.55 -14.46
N ASP A 32 21.49 -23.28 -15.74
CA ASP A 32 21.01 -22.00 -16.27
C ASP A 32 19.47 -21.95 -16.41
N SER A 33 18.76 -22.83 -15.69
CA SER A 33 17.34 -23.07 -15.86
C SER A 33 16.52 -22.92 -14.57
N LEU A 34 15.33 -22.34 -14.68
CA LEU A 34 14.32 -22.31 -13.60
C LEU A 34 13.36 -23.49 -13.74
N VAL A 35 13.14 -24.22 -12.66
CA VAL A 35 12.10 -25.25 -12.55
C VAL A 35 10.84 -24.63 -11.98
N LEU A 36 9.72 -24.84 -12.66
CA LEU A 36 8.41 -24.34 -12.25
C LEU A 36 7.59 -25.42 -11.54
N ALA A 37 6.65 -25.00 -10.69
CA ALA A 37 5.79 -25.89 -9.92
C ALA A 37 4.88 -26.79 -10.78
N ASP A 38 4.66 -26.42 -12.05
CA ASP A 38 3.93 -27.23 -13.04
C ASP A 38 4.83 -28.18 -13.84
N GLY A 39 6.10 -28.30 -13.46
CA GLY A 39 7.09 -29.19 -14.07
C GLY A 39 7.78 -28.62 -15.32
N ARG A 40 7.40 -27.42 -15.79
CA ARG A 40 8.11 -26.76 -16.90
C ARG A 40 9.50 -26.29 -16.46
N MET A 41 10.45 -26.28 -17.40
CA MET A 41 11.77 -25.67 -17.22
C MET A 41 11.94 -24.50 -18.18
N ILE A 42 12.54 -23.41 -17.68
CA ILE A 42 12.90 -22.23 -18.48
C ILE A 42 14.41 -22.09 -18.41
N GLY A 43 15.11 -22.48 -19.49
CA GLY A 43 16.57 -22.43 -19.59
C GLY A 43 17.10 -21.25 -20.39
N GLY A 44 18.43 -21.18 -20.52
CA GLY A 44 19.12 -20.10 -21.24
C GLY A 44 19.06 -18.76 -20.52
N LEU A 45 19.09 -18.77 -19.18
CA LEU A 45 19.00 -17.56 -18.37
C LEU A 45 20.38 -17.00 -18.04
N ASP A 46 20.65 -15.78 -18.47
CA ASP A 46 21.87 -15.06 -18.07
C ASP A 46 21.74 -14.46 -16.65
N PHE A 47 20.53 -14.01 -16.29
CA PHE A 47 20.27 -13.32 -15.03
C PHE A 47 18.89 -13.67 -14.45
N VAL A 48 18.83 -13.74 -13.12
CA VAL A 48 17.57 -13.85 -12.37
C VAL A 48 17.45 -12.64 -11.44
N LEU A 49 16.40 -11.83 -11.63
CA LEU A 49 16.12 -10.66 -10.80
C LEU A 49 14.96 -10.95 -9.84
N PHE A 50 15.26 -11.04 -8.54
CA PHE A 50 14.25 -11.22 -7.51
C PHE A 50 13.48 -9.92 -7.25
N CYS A 51 12.22 -9.89 -7.71
CA CYS A 51 11.28 -8.79 -7.46
C CYS A 51 10.24 -9.17 -6.38
N THR A 52 10.68 -9.80 -5.28
CA THR A 52 9.82 -10.43 -4.26
C THR A 52 9.35 -9.50 -3.14
N GLY A 53 9.73 -8.22 -3.20
CA GLY A 53 9.37 -7.20 -2.22
C GLY A 53 10.40 -7.05 -1.10
N TYR A 54 9.98 -6.44 0.00
CA TYR A 54 10.82 -6.11 1.15
C TYR A 54 10.12 -6.52 2.45
N CYS A 55 10.90 -6.62 3.53
CA CYS A 55 10.41 -6.75 4.89
C CYS A 55 10.76 -5.48 5.68
N PHE A 56 9.88 -5.07 6.59
CA PHE A 56 10.21 -4.16 7.68
C PHE A 56 11.34 -4.75 8.52
N ASN A 57 12.37 -3.93 8.74
CA ASN A 57 13.49 -4.25 9.61
C ASN A 57 13.86 -3.00 10.41
N PHE A 58 13.70 -3.10 11.73
CA PHE A 58 14.03 -2.02 12.65
C PHE A 58 15.07 -2.52 13.66
N PRO A 59 16.36 -2.64 13.24
CA PRO A 59 17.40 -3.31 14.03
C PRO A 59 17.75 -2.59 15.34
N PHE A 60 17.17 -1.41 15.57
CA PHE A 60 17.31 -0.63 16.80
C PHE A 60 16.25 -0.98 17.88
N PHE A 61 15.21 -1.76 17.55
CA PHE A 61 14.30 -2.34 18.54
C PHE A 61 14.81 -3.70 19.02
N ASP A 62 14.47 -4.06 20.26
CA ASP A 62 14.60 -5.44 20.72
C ASP A 62 13.78 -6.35 19.79
N GLN A 63 14.43 -7.39 19.27
CA GLN A 63 13.82 -8.39 18.40
C GLN A 63 13.40 -9.65 19.19
N SER A 64 13.60 -9.64 20.52
CA SER A 64 13.15 -10.71 21.41
C SER A 64 11.63 -10.71 21.59
N GLN A 65 11.09 -11.80 22.14
CA GLN A 65 9.66 -11.92 22.48
C GLN A 65 9.21 -10.93 23.56
N ASN A 66 10.13 -10.23 24.22
CA ASN A 66 9.84 -9.22 25.24
C ASN A 66 9.73 -7.80 24.65
N SER A 67 9.88 -7.64 23.33
CA SER A 67 9.74 -6.35 22.69
C SER A 67 8.33 -5.80 22.86
N SER A 68 8.23 -4.50 23.13
CA SER A 68 6.93 -3.80 23.11
C SER A 68 6.34 -3.73 21.69
N VAL A 69 7.17 -3.91 20.66
CA VAL A 69 6.74 -3.94 19.26
C VAL A 69 6.99 -5.32 18.68
N ILE A 70 5.91 -5.97 18.23
CA ILE A 70 5.92 -7.26 17.57
C ILE A 70 6.19 -7.06 16.08
N PHE A 71 7.21 -7.75 15.58
CA PHE A 71 7.51 -7.89 14.16
C PHE A 71 7.19 -9.32 13.71
N CYS A 72 6.08 -9.52 12.98
CA CYS A 72 5.68 -10.85 12.49
C CYS A 72 5.98 -10.99 10.99
N ASP A 73 6.68 -12.07 10.61
CA ASP A 73 7.08 -12.40 9.24
C ASP A 73 7.69 -11.23 8.45
N GLY A 74 8.36 -10.33 9.18
CA GLY A 74 8.97 -9.11 8.68
C GLY A 74 8.01 -8.10 8.05
N ASN A 75 6.69 -8.23 8.15
CA ASN A 75 5.75 -7.39 7.40
C ASN A 75 4.56 -6.87 8.21
N LEU A 76 4.50 -7.20 9.49
CA LEU A 76 3.51 -6.69 10.43
C LEU A 76 4.24 -6.01 11.59
N VAL A 77 3.86 -4.77 11.88
CA VAL A 77 4.26 -3.99 13.05
C VAL A 77 3.03 -3.79 13.93
N SER A 78 3.09 -4.28 15.16
CA SER A 78 1.98 -4.28 16.13
C SER A 78 2.53 -4.10 17.54
N PRO A 79 1.75 -3.59 18.50
CA PRO A 79 0.40 -3.07 18.36
C PRO A 79 0.41 -1.59 17.94
N LEU A 80 -0.47 -1.21 17.01
CA LEU A 80 -0.55 0.17 16.54
C LEU A 80 -1.99 0.68 16.41
N ILE A 81 -2.19 1.92 16.87
CA ILE A 81 -3.41 2.68 16.64
C ILE A 81 -3.34 3.29 15.24
N GLY A 82 -4.23 2.85 14.37
CA GLY A 82 -4.33 3.38 13.01
C GLY A 82 -3.04 3.21 12.19
N HIS A 83 -2.23 2.18 12.48
CA HIS A 83 -0.89 1.97 11.91
C HIS A 83 0.14 3.06 12.24
N VAL A 84 -0.14 3.96 13.20
CA VAL A 84 0.71 5.13 13.49
C VAL A 84 1.30 5.08 14.89
N ALA A 85 0.48 5.13 15.93
CA ALA A 85 0.96 5.35 17.30
C ALA A 85 0.96 4.05 18.12
N HIS A 86 1.99 3.84 18.93
CA HIS A 86 2.00 2.75 19.91
C HIS A 86 1.12 3.12 21.13
N PRO A 87 0.20 2.24 21.58
CA PRO A 87 -0.77 2.57 22.63
C PRO A 87 -0.16 2.93 23.99
N ASP A 88 0.96 2.29 24.38
CA ASP A 88 1.63 2.65 25.65
C ASP A 88 2.51 3.92 25.54
N TYR A 89 2.76 4.39 24.31
CA TYR A 89 3.70 5.46 24.02
C TYR A 89 3.08 6.49 23.06
N LEU A 90 1.82 6.86 23.29
CA LEU A 90 1.02 7.75 22.41
C LEU A 90 1.64 9.12 22.13
N LYS A 91 2.64 9.53 22.92
CA LYS A 91 3.37 10.80 22.76
C LYS A 91 4.88 10.62 22.50
N ALA A 92 5.33 9.40 22.21
CA ALA A 92 6.77 9.11 22.10
C ALA A 92 7.13 8.17 20.95
N LEU A 93 6.24 7.26 20.55
CA LEU A 93 6.54 6.27 19.52
C LEU A 93 5.49 6.27 18.41
N PHE A 94 5.94 6.67 17.22
CA PHE A 94 5.14 6.72 16.01
C PHE A 94 5.85 6.02 14.86
N PHE A 95 5.08 5.34 14.02
CA PHE A 95 5.51 4.79 12.75
C PHE A 95 4.78 5.53 11.63
N ILE A 96 5.52 6.12 10.69
CA ILE A 96 4.96 6.83 9.54
C ILE A 96 5.34 6.06 8.28
N GLY A 97 4.35 5.79 7.44
CA GLY A 97 4.55 5.17 6.13
C GLY A 97 4.66 3.65 6.12
N LEU A 98 4.09 2.95 7.12
CA LEU A 98 3.97 1.48 7.07
C LEU A 98 2.99 0.99 6.00
N ASN A 99 2.05 1.83 5.55
CA ASN A 99 0.97 1.39 4.70
C ASN A 99 1.39 1.09 3.26
N LEU A 100 0.85 0.00 2.71
CA LEU A 100 1.11 -0.48 1.36
C LEU A 100 -0.06 -0.15 0.41
N LEU A 101 0.26 0.09 -0.86
CA LEU A 101 -0.72 0.41 -1.92
C LEU A 101 -1.62 1.61 -1.57
N VAL A 102 -0.96 2.72 -1.23
CA VAL A 102 -1.55 4.02 -0.91
C VAL A 102 -1.00 5.11 -1.83
N ASP A 103 -1.65 6.27 -1.87
CA ASP A 103 -1.01 7.51 -2.29
C ASP A 103 -0.02 7.96 -1.19
N PRO A 104 1.31 7.91 -1.41
CA PRO A 104 2.28 8.01 -0.32
C PRO A 104 2.27 9.38 0.36
N PHE A 105 2.26 10.47 -0.40
CA PHE A 105 2.39 11.80 0.19
C PHE A 105 1.16 12.19 1.04
N PRO A 106 -0.08 12.01 0.56
CA PRO A 106 -1.25 12.25 1.41
C PRO A 106 -1.30 11.32 2.62
N CYS A 107 -0.88 10.05 2.47
CA CYS A 107 -0.81 9.12 3.59
C CYS A 107 0.14 9.63 4.68
N PHE A 108 1.38 10.00 4.32
CA PHE A 108 2.38 10.46 5.28
C PHE A 108 1.95 11.77 5.95
N ASP A 109 1.33 12.68 5.20
CA ASP A 109 0.85 13.96 5.72
C ASP A 109 -0.24 13.75 6.78
N VAL A 110 -1.26 12.94 6.47
CA VAL A 110 -2.36 12.64 7.40
C VAL A 110 -1.88 11.87 8.64
N GLN A 111 -0.98 10.91 8.49
CA GLN A 111 -0.37 10.21 9.62
C GLN A 111 0.44 11.15 10.52
N THR A 112 1.18 12.08 9.92
CA THR A 112 1.96 13.08 10.65
C THR A 112 1.06 14.05 11.40
N HIS A 113 -0.05 14.50 10.79
CA HIS A 113 -1.06 15.30 11.46
C HIS A 113 -1.64 14.60 12.70
N PHE A 114 -1.92 13.30 12.60
CA PHE A 114 -2.38 12.50 13.73
C PHE A 114 -1.34 12.37 14.85
N ALA A 115 -0.09 12.06 14.51
CA ALA A 115 0.99 12.00 15.48
C ALA A 115 1.18 13.36 16.20
N LEU A 116 1.16 14.48 15.46
CA LEU A 116 1.26 15.82 16.02
C LEU A 116 0.06 16.19 16.89
N ALA A 117 -1.15 15.75 16.53
CA ALA A 117 -2.34 15.97 17.34
C ALA A 117 -2.25 15.24 18.68
N LEU A 118 -1.74 13.99 18.69
CA LEU A 118 -1.48 13.24 19.92
C LEU A 118 -0.41 13.92 20.79
N LEU A 119 0.71 14.33 20.18
CA LEU A 119 1.80 15.03 20.87
C LEU A 119 1.35 16.33 21.55
N LYS A 120 0.39 17.04 20.95
CA LYS A 120 -0.10 18.34 21.41
C LYS A 120 -1.38 18.25 22.23
N ASP A 121 -1.80 17.06 22.66
CA ASP A 121 -3.03 16.86 23.43
C ASP A 121 -4.30 17.38 22.73
N ARG A 122 -4.31 17.34 21.39
CA ARG A 122 -5.43 17.82 20.56
C ARG A 122 -6.46 16.75 20.23
N VAL A 123 -6.14 15.48 20.51
CA VAL A 123 -7.11 14.38 20.40
C VAL A 123 -7.80 14.22 21.76
N PRO A 124 -9.11 14.51 21.87
CA PRO A 124 -9.81 14.39 23.16
C PRO A 124 -9.85 12.95 23.64
N ASN A 125 -9.57 12.76 24.94
CA ASN A 125 -9.60 11.48 25.64
C ASN A 125 -8.72 10.40 24.97
N ALA A 126 -7.54 10.79 24.47
CA ALA A 126 -6.68 9.87 23.72
C ALA A 126 -6.26 8.65 24.56
N SER A 127 -5.92 8.84 25.85
CA SER A 127 -5.52 7.78 26.78
C SER A 127 -6.62 6.75 26.99
N GLU A 128 -7.88 7.17 27.05
CA GLU A 128 -9.02 6.28 27.25
C GLU A 128 -9.46 5.59 25.95
N ARG A 129 -9.27 6.27 24.81
CA ARG A 129 -9.72 5.78 23.49
C ARG A 129 -8.74 4.83 22.83
N PHE A 130 -7.45 5.01 23.09
CA PHE A 130 -6.37 4.35 22.36
C PHE A 130 -5.55 3.43 23.26
N THR A 131 -6.24 2.57 24.01
CA THR A 131 -5.61 1.59 24.89
C THR A 131 -5.04 0.42 24.11
N MET A 132 -4.19 -0.36 24.79
CA MET A 132 -3.63 -1.61 24.28
C MET A 132 -4.73 -2.60 23.85
N GLU A 133 -5.79 -2.71 24.63
CA GLU A 133 -6.92 -3.60 24.35
C GLU A 133 -7.67 -3.18 23.08
N VAL A 134 -7.87 -1.86 22.90
CA VAL A 134 -8.52 -1.33 21.69
C VAL A 134 -7.68 -1.60 20.45
N ALA A 135 -6.36 -1.38 20.53
CA ALA A 135 -5.44 -1.67 19.43
C ALA A 135 -5.49 -3.16 19.05
N LYS A 136 -5.26 -4.05 20.01
CA LYS A 136 -5.25 -5.50 19.79
C LYS A 136 -6.59 -6.02 19.27
N HIS A 137 -7.71 -5.55 19.82
CA HIS A 137 -9.04 -5.96 19.36
C HIS A 137 -9.28 -5.59 17.88
N TRP A 138 -8.84 -4.39 17.47
CA TRP A 138 -8.93 -3.98 16.08
C TRP A 138 -8.03 -4.84 15.17
N GLU A 139 -6.78 -5.09 15.58
CA GLU A 139 -5.83 -5.90 14.82
C GLU A 139 -6.31 -7.35 14.67
N GLU A 140 -6.83 -7.96 15.73
CA GLU A 140 -7.44 -9.30 15.70
C GLU A 140 -8.62 -9.37 14.73
N LYS A 141 -9.51 -8.37 14.74
CA LYS A 141 -10.64 -8.30 13.82
C LYS A 141 -10.16 -8.21 12.37
N ARG A 142 -9.11 -7.43 12.11
CA ARG A 142 -8.51 -7.30 10.79
C ARG A 142 -7.86 -8.61 10.34
N ILE A 143 -7.07 -9.27 11.19
CA ILE A 143 -6.46 -10.58 10.91
C ILE A 143 -7.55 -11.62 10.62
N LYS A 144 -8.63 -11.66 11.41
CA LYS A 144 -9.77 -12.57 11.16
C LYS A 144 -10.40 -12.36 9.77
N ARG A 145 -10.61 -11.10 9.37
CA ARG A 145 -11.11 -10.77 8.01
C ARG A 145 -10.12 -11.20 6.93
N MET A 146 -8.85 -10.86 7.10
CA MET A 146 -7.79 -11.26 6.16
C MET A 146 -7.72 -12.77 5.97
N ASN A 147 -7.79 -13.54 7.07
CA ASN A 147 -7.78 -15.00 7.01
C ASN A 147 -9.01 -15.55 6.27
N ALA A 148 -10.20 -14.98 6.50
CA ALA A 148 -11.42 -15.35 5.77
C ALA A 148 -11.28 -15.11 4.26
N ASP A 149 -10.63 -14.00 3.88
CA ASP A 149 -10.37 -13.62 2.49
C ASP A 149 -9.10 -14.27 1.90
N LYS A 150 -8.43 -15.15 2.66
CA LYS A 150 -7.16 -15.81 2.29
C LYS A 150 -6.03 -14.81 1.94
N ILE A 151 -6.03 -13.65 2.58
CA ILE A 151 -5.01 -12.62 2.46
C ILE A 151 -3.89 -12.92 3.47
N ALA A 152 -2.67 -13.10 2.97
CA ALA A 152 -1.50 -13.32 3.82
C ALA A 152 -1.25 -12.14 4.78
N GLN A 153 -0.82 -12.44 6.01
CA GLN A 153 -0.58 -11.43 7.05
C GLN A 153 0.46 -10.39 6.66
N LYS A 154 1.39 -10.69 5.74
CA LYS A 154 2.32 -9.69 5.19
C LYS A 154 1.65 -8.47 4.52
N TYR A 155 0.36 -8.58 4.18
CA TYR A 155 -0.44 -7.48 3.67
C TYR A 155 -1.23 -6.75 4.77
N PHE A 156 -0.87 -6.93 6.04
CA PHE A 156 -1.60 -6.34 7.16
C PHE A 156 -1.72 -4.82 7.04
N HIS A 157 -0.65 -4.13 6.64
CA HIS A 157 -0.65 -2.69 6.44
C HIS A 157 -1.15 -2.23 5.05
N LYS A 158 -1.62 -3.13 4.18
CA LYS A 158 -2.19 -2.76 2.88
C LYS A 158 -3.54 -2.05 3.07
N LEU A 159 -3.68 -0.84 2.53
CA LEU A 159 -4.97 -0.12 2.53
C LEU A 159 -5.69 -0.24 1.18
N GLY A 160 -5.01 -0.02 0.06
CA GLY A 160 -5.67 -0.09 -1.25
C GLY A 160 -6.85 0.89 -1.34
N PRO A 161 -8.07 0.43 -1.70
CA PRO A 161 -9.26 1.28 -1.73
C PRO A 161 -9.63 1.92 -0.38
N ASP A 162 -9.32 1.24 0.74
CA ASP A 162 -9.69 1.68 2.10
C ASP A 162 -8.92 2.93 2.56
N GLN A 163 -7.90 3.35 1.80
CA GLN A 163 -7.03 4.47 2.18
C GLN A 163 -7.81 5.78 2.35
N TRP A 164 -8.88 6.01 1.59
CA TRP A 164 -9.64 7.26 1.63
C TRP A 164 -10.42 7.39 2.94
N GLU A 165 -11.12 6.33 3.34
CA GLU A 165 -11.81 6.28 4.64
C GLU A 165 -10.82 6.37 5.80
N TYR A 166 -9.65 5.73 5.65
CA TYR A 166 -8.56 5.83 6.61
C TYR A 166 -8.04 7.27 6.76
N PHE A 167 -7.82 7.99 5.64
CA PHE A 167 -7.38 9.38 5.68
C PHE A 167 -8.44 10.29 6.31
N ASP A 168 -9.71 10.12 5.95
CA ASP A 168 -10.82 10.89 6.51
C ASP A 168 -10.96 10.65 8.02
N TRP A 169 -10.82 9.40 8.45
CA TRP A 169 -10.83 9.03 9.86
C TRP A 169 -9.68 9.69 10.63
N LEU A 170 -8.43 9.57 10.17
CA LEU A 170 -7.29 10.20 10.85
C LEU A 170 -7.38 11.73 10.88
N ASN A 171 -7.81 12.36 9.78
CA ASN A 171 -8.03 13.81 9.77
C ASN A 171 -9.10 14.23 10.77
N SER A 172 -10.20 13.46 10.88
CA SER A 172 -11.26 13.74 11.86
C SER A 172 -10.76 13.65 13.32
N LEU A 173 -9.89 12.69 13.63
CA LEU A 173 -9.27 12.56 14.95
C LEU A 173 -8.34 13.73 15.26
N SER A 174 -7.68 14.25 14.23
CA SER A 174 -6.62 15.25 14.34
C SER A 174 -7.14 16.69 14.25
N GLY A 175 -8.43 16.88 13.94
CA GLY A 175 -9.05 18.18 13.71
C GLY A 175 -8.65 18.83 12.38
N PHE A 176 -8.18 18.04 11.40
CA PHE A 176 -7.84 18.52 10.06
C PHE A 176 -8.99 18.28 9.09
N LYS A 177 -9.05 19.11 8.03
CA LYS A 177 -10.06 18.94 6.98
C LYS A 177 -9.74 17.70 6.14
N PRO A 178 -10.75 17.01 5.60
CA PRO A 178 -10.55 15.98 4.58
C PRO A 178 -9.72 16.48 3.40
N LEU A 179 -9.03 15.56 2.72
CA LEU A 179 -8.29 15.88 1.51
C LEU A 179 -9.25 16.37 0.40
N PRO A 180 -8.82 17.31 -0.45
CA PRO A 180 -9.57 17.65 -1.66
C PRO A 180 -9.86 16.40 -2.49
N LYS A 181 -11.13 16.21 -2.87
CA LYS A 181 -11.57 15.01 -3.61
C LYS A 181 -10.89 14.85 -4.97
N VAL A 182 -10.35 15.92 -5.55
CA VAL A 182 -9.52 15.86 -6.75
C VAL A 182 -8.30 14.94 -6.60
N VAL A 183 -7.72 14.82 -5.39
CA VAL A 183 -6.59 13.90 -5.12
C VAL A 183 -7.03 12.45 -5.33
N GLU A 184 -8.14 12.05 -4.73
CA GLU A 184 -8.76 10.73 -4.90
C GLU A 184 -9.12 10.46 -6.36
N HIS A 185 -9.70 11.45 -7.05
CA HIS A 185 -10.09 11.32 -8.46
C HIS A 185 -8.87 11.14 -9.39
N ILE A 186 -7.79 11.89 -9.17
CA ILE A 186 -6.54 11.73 -9.94
C ILE A 186 -5.93 10.35 -9.68
N TYR A 187 -5.85 9.92 -8.43
CA TYR A 187 -5.32 8.60 -8.07
C TYR A 187 -6.09 7.49 -8.79
N LYS A 188 -7.43 7.49 -8.71
CA LYS A 188 -8.27 6.49 -9.38
C LYS A 188 -8.07 6.50 -10.89
N ARG A 189 -8.01 7.68 -11.52
CA ARG A 189 -7.77 7.78 -12.96
C ARG A 189 -6.39 7.27 -13.36
N ASN A 190 -5.37 7.51 -12.54
CA ASN A 190 -4.03 6.98 -12.79
C ASN A 190 -3.98 5.44 -12.67
N VAL A 191 -4.71 4.87 -11.71
CA VAL A 191 -4.87 3.41 -11.59
C VAL A 191 -5.54 2.81 -12.83
N GLU A 192 -6.63 3.41 -13.31
CA GLU A 192 -7.31 3.00 -14.55
C GLU A 192 -6.36 3.07 -15.75
N LEU A 193 -5.68 4.21 -15.96
CA LEU A 193 -4.76 4.39 -17.09
C LEU A 193 -3.58 3.41 -17.04
N LYS A 194 -3.07 3.09 -15.85
CA LYS A 194 -2.01 2.09 -15.68
C LYS A 194 -2.50 0.69 -16.06
N SER A 195 -3.77 0.38 -15.79
CA SER A 195 -4.39 -0.89 -16.19
C SER A 195 -4.65 -0.95 -17.69
N GLU A 196 -5.11 0.15 -18.30
CA GLU A 196 -5.41 0.23 -19.74
C GLU A 196 -4.13 0.29 -20.59
N ASN A 197 -3.12 1.04 -20.11
CA ASN A 197 -1.95 1.46 -20.87
C ASN A 197 -0.64 1.33 -20.06
N PRO A 198 -0.25 0.14 -19.60
CA PRO A 198 0.84 -0.04 -18.63
C PRO A 198 2.20 0.53 -19.05
N LEU A 199 2.44 0.66 -20.36
CA LEU A 199 3.70 1.21 -20.90
C LEU A 199 3.65 2.72 -21.16
N THR A 200 2.46 3.29 -21.38
CA THR A 200 2.31 4.68 -21.84
C THR A 200 1.48 5.54 -20.89
N TYR A 201 0.96 4.99 -19.79
CA TYR A 201 0.15 5.75 -18.81
C TYR A 201 0.89 6.97 -18.24
N ARG A 202 2.23 6.94 -18.21
CA ARG A 202 3.08 8.06 -17.76
C ARG A 202 3.12 9.24 -18.72
N ASN A 203 2.62 9.07 -19.95
CA ASN A 203 2.58 10.15 -20.94
C ASN A 203 1.40 11.10 -20.72
N PHE A 204 0.38 10.68 -19.96
CA PHE A 204 -0.75 11.52 -19.63
C PHE A 204 -0.35 12.58 -18.59
N ARG A 205 -0.90 13.79 -18.74
CA ARG A 205 -0.73 14.89 -17.80
C ARG A 205 -2.04 15.22 -17.13
N TYR A 206 -1.98 15.64 -15.87
CA TYR A 206 -3.15 16.11 -15.13
C TYR A 206 -3.05 17.60 -14.86
N ARG A 207 -4.14 18.33 -15.10
CA ARG A 207 -4.30 19.72 -14.71
C ARG A 207 -5.43 19.83 -13.69
N ILE A 208 -5.10 20.19 -12.45
CA ILE A 208 -6.09 20.45 -11.39
C ILE A 208 -6.87 21.71 -11.76
N VAL A 209 -8.20 21.64 -11.65
CA VAL A 209 -9.11 22.76 -11.93
C VAL A 209 -9.60 23.37 -10.61
N ASP A 210 -10.04 22.52 -9.69
CA ASP A 210 -10.52 22.89 -8.36
C ASP A 210 -10.38 21.69 -7.40
N GLU A 211 -10.89 21.80 -6.17
CA GLU A 211 -10.82 20.75 -5.14
C GLU A 211 -11.59 19.46 -5.50
N GLN A 212 -12.40 19.47 -6.57
CA GLN A 212 -13.22 18.35 -7.02
C GLN A 212 -12.78 17.80 -8.38
N LYS A 213 -12.24 18.65 -9.26
CA LYS A 213 -12.07 18.34 -10.69
C LYS A 213 -10.64 18.55 -11.18
N PHE A 214 -10.27 17.70 -12.12
CA PHE A 214 -9.06 17.81 -12.93
C PHE A 214 -9.37 17.54 -14.40
N ARG A 215 -8.43 17.87 -15.28
CA ARG A 215 -8.44 17.51 -16.70
C ARG A 215 -7.26 16.59 -16.99
N THR A 216 -7.48 15.60 -17.85
CA THR A 216 -6.40 14.78 -18.42
C THR A 216 -6.01 15.37 -19.77
N GLU A 217 -4.73 15.63 -19.97
CA GLU A 217 -4.15 16.14 -21.21
C GLU A 217 -3.29 15.02 -21.83
N LEU A 218 -3.35 14.88 -23.16
CA LEU A 218 -2.47 13.98 -23.93
C LEU A 218 -1.05 14.57 -23.97
N PRO A 219 -0.01 13.72 -24.12
CA PRO A 219 1.36 14.21 -24.34
C PRO A 219 1.39 15.14 -25.56
N LYS A 220 2.20 16.22 -25.46
CA LYS A 220 2.53 17.07 -26.61
C LYS A 220 3.42 16.32 -27.60
#